data_AF-A0A2E3KDD4-F1
#
_entry.id   AF-A0A2E3KDD4-F1
#
_cell.length_a   1.000
_cell.length_b   1.000
_cell.length_c   1.000
_cell.angle_alpha   90.00
_cell.angle_beta   90.00
_cell.angle_gamma   90.00
#
_symmetry.space_group_name_H-M   'P 1'
#
loop_
_entity.id
_entity.type
_entity.pdbx_description
1 polymer ?
#
loop_
_entity_poly.entity_id
_entity_poly.type
_entity_poly.pdbx_seq_one_letter_code
_entity_poly.pdbx_strand_id
1 'polypeptide(L)'
;GALLRFEGQLTTFRGGTEGHNKEPCYRCLFNTPPIDDPDGFRCEDVGILGAVAGVIGTLQATEVLKELLNLGNSMSGQLLIFDALEMTFRKIRYKRNLSCALCGDTPTIQNSTGVIID
;
A
#
# COMPACT_ATOMS: atom_id res chain seq x y z
N GLY A 1 1.02 -2.41 -4.40
CA GLY A 1 0.15 -3.58 -4.21
C GLY A 1 0.97 -4.70 -3.61
N ALA A 2 0.32 -5.68 -2.98
CA ALA A 2 0.95 -6.89 -2.47
C ALA A 2 0.09 -8.08 -2.89
N LEU A 3 0.71 -9.25 -3.10
CA LEU A 3 0.02 -10.41 -3.64
C LEU A 3 0.55 -11.69 -3.00
N LEU A 4 -0.33 -12.66 -2.72
CA LEU A 4 0.05 -13.97 -2.21
C LEU A 4 -1.00 -15.03 -2.61
N ARG A 5 -0.58 -16.09 -3.30
CA ARG A 5 -1.45 -17.18 -3.78
C ARG A 5 -2.64 -16.67 -4.62
N PHE A 6 -3.80 -16.52 -3.97
CA PHE A 6 -5.08 -16.14 -4.55
C PHE A 6 -5.58 -14.78 -4.05
N GLU A 7 -4.83 -14.12 -3.16
CA GLU A 7 -5.16 -12.81 -2.61
C GLU A 7 -4.31 -11.71 -3.25
N GLY A 8 -4.93 -10.58 -3.50
CA GLY A 8 -4.27 -9.36 -3.94
C GLY A 8 -4.68 -8.15 -3.10
N GLN A 9 -3.76 -7.22 -2.89
CA GLN A 9 -3.97 -6.02 -2.08
C GLN A 9 -3.54 -4.75 -2.81
N LEU A 10 -4.32 -3.69 -2.63
CA LEU A 10 -4.10 -2.37 -3.22
C LEU A 10 -4.39 -1.26 -2.22
N THR A 11 -3.50 -0.29 -2.17
CA THR A 11 -3.72 1.02 -1.55
C THR A 11 -2.88 2.06 -2.26
N THR A 12 -3.27 3.33 -2.14
CA THR A 12 -2.48 4.49 -2.57
C THR A 12 -1.81 5.11 -1.35
N PHE A 13 -0.55 5.52 -1.45
CA PHE A 13 0.15 6.22 -0.37
C PHE A 13 0.51 7.62 -0.80
N ARG A 14 -0.08 8.62 -0.13
CA ARG A 14 0.26 10.04 -0.32
C ARG A 14 0.94 10.65 0.91
N GLY A 15 0.89 9.98 2.06
CA GLY A 15 1.48 10.51 3.30
C GLY A 15 2.99 10.78 3.16
N GLY A 16 3.41 12.01 3.46
CA GLY A 16 4.80 12.45 3.35
C GLY A 16 5.15 13.17 2.04
N THR A 17 4.20 13.32 1.10
CA THR A 17 4.36 14.21 -0.06
C THR A 17 3.81 15.60 0.23
N GLU A 18 4.25 16.60 -0.55
CA GLU A 18 3.79 17.98 -0.41
C GLU A 18 2.26 18.06 -0.53
N GLY A 19 1.63 18.82 0.35
CA GLY A 19 0.16 18.94 0.41
C GLY A 19 -0.57 17.75 1.07
N HIS A 20 0.09 16.61 1.32
CA HIS A 20 -0.53 15.39 1.84
C HIS A 20 -0.04 14.95 3.23
N ASN A 21 0.48 15.89 4.03
CA ASN A 21 0.99 15.64 5.39
C ASN A 21 -0.02 15.00 6.36
N LYS A 22 -1.33 15.09 6.07
CA LYS A 22 -2.39 14.49 6.90
C LYS A 22 -2.74 13.05 6.50
N GLU A 23 -2.21 12.55 5.39
CA GLU A 23 -2.52 11.23 4.87
C GLU A 23 -1.54 10.16 5.37
N PRO A 24 -1.95 8.88 5.45
CA PRO A 24 -1.06 7.82 5.92
C PRO A 24 -0.03 7.43 4.85
N CYS A 25 1.21 7.18 5.28
CA CYS A 25 2.25 6.58 4.44
C CYS A 25 2.28 5.05 4.59
N TYR A 26 3.15 4.38 3.84
CA TYR A 26 3.38 2.93 3.95
C TYR A 26 3.69 2.51 5.40
N ARG A 27 4.56 3.25 6.09
CA ARG A 27 4.97 2.97 7.48
C ARG A 27 3.86 3.20 8.51
N CYS A 28 2.82 3.96 8.17
CA CYS A 28 1.62 4.03 9.02
C CYS A 28 0.84 2.71 9.01
N LEU A 29 0.81 2.00 7.87
CA LEU A 29 0.12 0.73 7.72
C LEU A 29 0.98 -0.44 8.21
N PHE A 30 2.27 -0.45 7.86
CA PHE A 30 3.23 -1.50 8.22
C PHE A 30 4.33 -0.93 9.13
N ASN A 31 3.98 -0.73 10.41
CA ASN A 31 4.81 0.02 11.35
C ASN A 31 6.09 -0.73 11.76
N THR A 32 6.00 -2.06 11.89
CA THR A 32 7.12 -2.94 12.23
C THR A 32 7.51 -3.74 10.98
N PRO A 33 8.81 -3.91 10.68
CA PRO A 33 9.20 -4.86 9.65
C PRO A 33 8.60 -6.25 9.96
N PRO A 34 8.26 -7.04 8.93
CA PRO A 34 7.83 -8.41 9.15
C PRO A 34 8.91 -9.13 9.98
N ILE A 35 8.47 -9.91 10.95
CA ILE A 35 9.37 -10.80 11.68
C ILE A 35 9.84 -11.84 10.67
N ASP A 36 11.15 -12.10 10.61
CA ASP A 36 11.68 -13.23 9.85
C ASP A 36 11.13 -14.50 10.50
N ASP A 37 10.07 -15.04 9.92
CA ASP A 37 9.50 -16.33 10.30
C ASP A 37 10.20 -17.42 9.48
N PRO A 38 11.11 -18.20 10.07
CA PRO A 38 11.83 -19.25 9.36
C PRO A 38 10.90 -20.37 8.86
N ASP A 39 9.71 -20.50 9.44
CA ASP A 39 8.66 -21.45 9.02
C ASP A 39 7.60 -20.79 8.11
N GLY A 40 7.75 -19.49 7.85
CA GLY A 40 6.86 -18.71 6.98
C GLY A 40 7.05 -19.08 5.51
N PHE A 41 5.96 -19.23 4.78
CA PHE A 41 6.01 -19.47 3.35
C PHE A 41 6.66 -18.31 2.60
N ARG A 42 7.75 -18.57 1.87
CA ARG A 42 8.30 -17.58 0.94
C ARG A 42 7.42 -17.49 -0.30
N CYS A 43 7.31 -16.31 -0.91
CA CYS A 43 6.60 -16.15 -2.18
C CYS A 43 7.12 -17.10 -3.26
N GLU A 44 8.40 -17.45 -3.20
CA GLU A 44 9.09 -18.38 -4.08
C GLU A 44 8.54 -19.83 -3.95
N ASP A 45 8.09 -20.22 -2.76
CA ASP A 45 7.66 -21.60 -2.48
C ASP A 45 6.19 -21.85 -2.85
N VAL A 46 5.38 -20.80 -2.93
CA VAL A 46 3.92 -20.94 -3.12
C VAL A 46 3.37 -20.26 -4.36
N GLY A 47 4.15 -19.36 -4.94
CA GLY A 47 3.79 -18.67 -6.17
C GLY A 47 2.53 -17.82 -6.05
N ILE A 48 2.06 -17.41 -7.22
CA ILE A 48 0.90 -16.54 -7.38
C ILE A 48 0.10 -16.94 -8.61
N LEU A 49 -1.23 -16.89 -8.49
CA LEU A 49 -2.10 -17.01 -9.65
C LEU A 49 -1.97 -15.75 -10.52
N GLY A 50 -1.47 -15.91 -11.75
CA GLY A 50 -1.22 -14.79 -12.67
C GLY A 50 -2.45 -13.90 -12.94
N ALA A 51 -3.66 -14.47 -12.89
CA ALA A 51 -4.90 -13.70 -13.01
C ALA A 51 -5.07 -12.67 -11.86
N VAL A 52 -4.66 -13.01 -10.64
CA VAL A 52 -4.69 -12.09 -9.49
C VAL A 52 -3.73 -10.92 -9.72
N ALA A 53 -2.52 -11.22 -10.23
CA ALA A 53 -1.56 -10.18 -10.59
C ALA A 53 -2.12 -9.25 -11.69
N GLY A 54 -2.80 -9.82 -12.69
CA GLY A 54 -3.48 -9.04 -13.73
C GLY A 54 -4.54 -8.09 -13.16
N VAL A 55 -5.45 -8.61 -12.32
CA VAL A 55 -6.50 -7.80 -11.68
C VAL A 55 -5.91 -6.66 -10.85
N ILE A 56 -4.96 -6.95 -9.96
CA ILE A 56 -4.36 -5.91 -9.11
C ILE A 56 -3.56 -4.90 -9.93
N GLY A 57 -2.83 -5.34 -10.96
CA GLY A 57 -2.11 -4.44 -11.87
C GLY A 57 -3.05 -3.46 -12.58
N THR A 58 -4.20 -3.93 -13.08
CA THR A 58 -5.22 -3.06 -13.69
C THR A 58 -5.81 -2.08 -12.68
N LEU A 59 -6.08 -2.51 -11.44
CA LEU A 59 -6.58 -1.63 -10.39
C LEU A 59 -5.51 -0.59 -9.96
N GLN A 60 -4.23 -0.96 -9.91
CA GLN A 60 -3.12 -0.04 -9.67
C GLN A 60 -3.06 1.03 -10.77
N ALA A 61 -3.11 0.63 -12.04
CA ALA A 61 -3.13 1.58 -13.16
C ALA A 61 -4.34 2.53 -13.08
N THR A 62 -5.50 2.00 -12.67
CA THR A 62 -6.71 2.81 -12.46
C THR A 62 -6.52 3.84 -11.36
N GLU A 63 -5.92 3.48 -10.21
CA GLU A 63 -5.59 4.47 -9.17
C GLU A 63 -4.63 5.53 -9.68
N VAL A 64 -3.57 5.15 -10.41
CA VAL A 64 -2.62 6.13 -10.97
C VAL A 64 -3.35 7.11 -11.90
N LEU A 65 -4.22 6.64 -12.78
CA LEU A 65 -4.98 7.53 -13.67
C LEU A 65 -5.92 8.46 -12.90
N LYS A 66 -6.58 7.96 -11.85
CA LYS A 66 -7.42 8.81 -10.99
C LYS A 66 -6.60 9.89 -10.28
N GLU A 67 -5.42 9.54 -9.80
CA GLU A 67 -4.50 10.46 -9.12
C GLU A 67 -4.03 11.58 -10.07
N LEU A 68 -3.56 11.21 -11.26
CA LEU A 68 -3.04 12.16 -12.26
C LEU A 68 -4.14 13.08 -12.82
N LEU A 69 -5.35 12.56 -13.01
CA LEU A 69 -6.46 13.29 -13.61
C LEU A 69 -7.41 13.90 -12.58
N ASN A 70 -7.10 13.77 -11.29
CA ASN A 70 -7.93 14.20 -10.17
C ASN A 70 -9.39 13.70 -10.26
N LEU A 71 -9.56 12.40 -10.52
CA LEU A 71 -10.86 11.75 -10.70
C LEU A 71 -11.29 10.97 -9.46
N GLY A 72 -12.55 11.18 -9.05
CA GLY A 72 -13.17 10.41 -7.97
C GLY A 72 -12.44 10.54 -6.63
N ASN A 73 -12.45 9.46 -5.85
CA ASN A 73 -11.80 9.42 -4.54
C ASN A 73 -10.53 8.56 -4.60
N SER A 74 -9.45 9.06 -4.00
CA SER A 74 -8.21 8.31 -3.80
C SER A 74 -8.41 7.08 -2.90
N MET A 75 -7.66 6.02 -3.15
CA MET A 75 -7.53 4.89 -2.22
C MET A 75 -6.61 5.20 -1.01
N SER A 76 -6.08 6.41 -0.89
CA SER A 76 -5.27 6.78 0.28
C SER A 76 -6.02 6.61 1.60
N GLY A 77 -5.41 5.90 2.55
CA GLY A 77 -6.05 5.50 3.80
C GLY A 77 -7.07 4.37 3.68
N GLN A 78 -7.11 3.67 2.54
CA GLN A 78 -7.94 2.48 2.34
C GLN A 78 -7.11 1.33 1.76
N LEU A 79 -7.19 0.15 2.37
CA LEU A 79 -6.63 -1.08 1.84
C LEU A 79 -7.74 -1.90 1.19
N LEU A 80 -7.69 -2.05 -0.12
CA LEU A 80 -8.50 -3.01 -0.85
C LEU A 80 -7.82 -4.38 -0.77
N ILE A 81 -8.61 -5.40 -0.46
CA ILE A 81 -8.24 -6.81 -0.48
C ILE A 81 -9.16 -7.50 -1.47
N PHE A 82 -8.58 -8.17 -2.45
CA PHE A 82 -9.24 -9.01 -3.44
C PHE A 82 -8.95 -10.47 -3.11
N ASP A 83 -10.01 -11.24 -2.84
CA ASP A 83 -9.95 -12.70 -2.70
C ASP A 83 -10.48 -13.32 -4.01
N ALA A 84 -9.61 -14.02 -4.74
CA ALA A 84 -9.96 -14.61 -6.02
C ALA A 84 -10.71 -15.95 -5.93
N LEU A 85 -10.68 -16.63 -4.77
CA LEU A 85 -11.43 -17.87 -4.59
C LEU A 85 -12.91 -17.55 -4.33
N GLU A 86 -13.16 -16.56 -3.46
CA GLU A 86 -14.51 -16.11 -3.13
C GLU A 86 -15.01 -15.00 -4.08
N MET A 87 -14.14 -14.49 -4.95
CA MET A 87 -14.42 -13.38 -5.88
C MET A 87 -14.95 -12.12 -5.16
N THR A 88 -14.36 -11.79 -4.01
CA THR A 88 -14.79 -10.66 -3.18
C THR A 88 -13.78 -9.52 -3.15
N PHE A 89 -14.31 -8.31 -2.97
CA PHE A 89 -13.53 -7.11 -2.70
C PHE A 89 -13.90 -6.55 -1.33
N ARG A 90 -12.93 -6.49 -0.42
CA ARG A 90 -13.09 -5.90 0.91
C ARG A 90 -12.23 -4.65 1.03
N LYS A 91 -12.78 -3.57 1.58
CA LYS A 91 -12.02 -2.35 1.90
C LYS A 91 -11.87 -2.19 3.40
N ILE A 92 -10.64 -1.97 3.85
CA ILE A 92 -10.30 -1.67 5.23
C ILE A 92 -9.79 -0.23 5.28
N ARG A 93 -10.25 0.58 6.24
CA ARG A 93 -9.73 1.94 6.43
C ARG A 93 -8.56 1.91 7.40
N TYR A 94 -7.51 2.67 7.12
CA TYR A 94 -6.41 2.92 8.02
C TYR A 94 -6.10 4.42 8.06
N LYS A 95 -5.43 4.86 9.13
CA LYS A 95 -5.21 6.28 9.41
C LYS A 95 -3.73 6.58 9.53
N ARG A 96 -3.39 7.87 9.38
CA ARG A 96 -2.04 8.36 9.69
C ARG A 96 -1.75 8.08 11.16
N ASN A 97 -0.57 7.55 11.44
CA ASN A 97 -0.04 7.40 12.79
C ASN A 97 0.78 8.66 13.12
N LEU A 98 0.36 9.42 14.15
CA LEU A 98 1.06 10.66 14.56
C LEU A 98 2.47 10.38 15.09
N SER A 99 2.71 9.17 15.59
CA SER A 99 4.02 8.69 16.03
C SER A 99 4.76 7.90 14.94
N CYS A 100 4.33 7.98 13.68
CA CYS A 100 5.00 7.30 12.59
C CYS A 100 6.44 7.83 12.46
N ALA A 101 7.41 6.92 12.45
CA ALA A 101 8.83 7.25 12.32
C ALA A 101 9.17 8.02 11.03
N LEU A 102 8.31 7.95 9.99
CA LEU A 102 8.53 8.60 8.70
C LEU A 102 7.68 9.87 8.50
N CYS A 103 6.35 9.79 8.65
CA CYS A 103 5.46 10.92 8.38
C CYS A 103 4.70 11.45 9.62
N GLY A 104 5.12 11.05 10.82
CA GLY A 104 4.57 11.52 12.09
C GLY A 104 4.91 12.98 12.38
N ASP A 105 4.45 13.49 13.52
CA ASP A 105 4.68 14.90 13.91
C ASP A 105 6.13 15.16 14.33
N THR A 106 6.83 14.10 14.76
CA THR A 106 8.26 14.11 15.09
C THR A 106 8.94 12.92 14.39
N PRO A 107 9.24 13.00 13.09
CA PRO A 107 9.82 11.89 12.34
C PRO A 107 11.27 11.61 12.76
N THR A 108 11.62 10.33 12.88
CA THR A 108 12.96 9.85 13.25
C THR A 108 13.73 9.28 12.07
N ILE A 109 13.04 8.88 11.01
CA ILE A 109 13.61 8.51 9.71
C ILE A 109 13.66 9.77 8.86
N GLN A 110 14.87 10.28 8.62
CA GLN A 110 15.12 11.38 7.70
C GLN A 110 15.63 10.81 6.38
N ASN A 111 15.08 11.25 5.25
CA ASN A 111 15.62 10.90 3.93
C ASN A 111 17.02 11.53 3.80
N SER A 112 18.06 10.72 3.64
CA SER A 112 19.43 11.18 3.37
C SER A 112 19.68 11.51 1.90
N THR A 113 18.64 11.55 1.07
CA THR A 113 18.70 11.98 -0.32
C THR A 113 17.62 13.03 -0.55
N GLY A 114 18.03 14.27 -0.77
CA GLY A 114 17.17 15.38 -1.20
C GLY A 114 16.64 15.20 -2.63
N VAL A 115 16.17 14.01 -2.98
CA VAL A 115 15.46 13.73 -4.22
C VAL A 115 13.98 13.89 -3.90
N ILE A 116 13.49 15.11 -4.17
CA ILE A 116 12.09 15.33 -4.49
C ILE A 116 11.85 14.50 -5.75
N ILE A 117 10.99 13.49 -5.64
CA ILE A 117 10.54 12.77 -6.83
C ILE A 117 9.48 13.68 -7.46
N ASP A 118 9.91 14.41 -8.48
CA ASP A 118 9.02 15.02 -9.49
C ASP A 118 8.24 13.91 -10.23
#